data_AF-A0A6G0XXH7-F1
#
_entry.id   AF-A0A6G0XXH7-F1
#
_cell.length_a   1.000
_cell.length_b   1.000
_cell.length_c   1.000
_cell.angle_alpha   90.00
_cell.angle_beta   90.00
_cell.angle_gamma   90.00
#
_symmetry.space_group_name_H-M   'P 1'
#
loop_
_entity.id
_entity.type
_entity.pdbx_description
1 polymer ?
#
loop_
_entity_poly.entity_id
_entity_poly.type
_entity_poly.pdbx_seq_one_letter_code
_entity_poly.pdbx_strand_id
1 'polypeptide(L)'
;MSPLLSNKSLAAATTTYAFQVACRETKTSWTLRRRYAHFVAVQNKLCQLERASMRLPSVRSLLRPIVEMELTTLDASNPFYDQLQAFAGKLAQIRLECMALATVPQQNDRLLYMMNEIYVLLTAFLQVPPMQVEEELRCVVATASCRSDVVNQMLDLLDTSSPSLLIFELNDIFRLRSKFHHSTPSSLPVC
;
A
#
# COMPACT_ATOMS: atom_id res chain seq x y z
N MET A 1 -5.68 42.82 -25.48
CA MET A 1 -6.63 42.26 -24.49
C MET A 1 -6.01 41.01 -23.91
N SER A 2 -5.42 41.12 -22.73
CA SER A 2 -4.78 40.00 -22.04
C SER A 2 -5.86 39.15 -21.35
N PRO A 3 -5.87 37.83 -21.50
CA PRO A 3 -6.81 37.00 -20.78
C PRO A 3 -6.46 37.06 -19.28
N LEU A 4 -7.44 37.48 -18.48
CA LEU A 4 -7.41 37.35 -17.03
C LEU A 4 -7.32 35.86 -16.71
N LEU A 5 -6.10 35.37 -16.50
CA LEU A 5 -5.82 34.07 -15.93
C LEU A 5 -6.64 33.95 -14.64
N SER A 6 -7.56 32.99 -14.66
CA SER A 6 -8.51 32.70 -13.61
C SER A 6 -7.78 32.44 -12.29
N ASN A 7 -7.73 33.45 -11.42
CA ASN A 7 -7.17 33.35 -10.06
C ASN A 7 -7.84 32.26 -9.19
N LYS A 8 -8.99 31.70 -9.61
CA LYS A 8 -9.65 30.58 -8.93
C LYS A 8 -8.89 29.26 -9.08
N SER A 9 -8.14 29.07 -10.17
CA SER A 9 -7.34 27.85 -10.40
C SER A 9 -6.15 27.75 -9.44
N LEU A 10 -5.55 28.88 -9.06
CA LEU A 10 -4.37 28.90 -8.18
C LEU A 10 -4.69 28.52 -6.73
N ALA A 11 -5.82 29.01 -6.20
CA ALA A 11 -6.24 28.72 -4.83
C ALA A 11 -6.45 27.22 -4.62
N ALA A 12 -7.12 26.57 -5.59
CA ALA A 12 -7.42 25.14 -5.58
C ALA A 12 -6.15 24.26 -5.66
N ALA A 13 -5.08 24.73 -6.32
CA ALA A 13 -3.78 24.05 -6.35
C ALA A 13 -3.02 24.09 -5.02
N THR A 14 -3.29 25.09 -4.18
CA THR A 14 -2.66 25.25 -2.85
C THR A 14 -3.46 24.66 -1.70
N THR A 15 -4.75 24.38 -1.91
CA THR A 15 -5.64 23.80 -0.90
C THR A 15 -5.13 22.44 -0.43
N THR A 16 -5.05 22.28 0.89
CA THR A 16 -4.77 21.00 1.54
C THR A 16 -6.07 20.37 1.98
N TYR A 17 -6.34 19.18 1.48
CA TYR A 17 -7.48 18.34 1.83
C TYR A 17 -7.10 17.45 3.02
N ALA A 18 -8.01 17.28 3.96
CA ALA A 18 -7.83 16.46 5.14
C ALA A 18 -8.93 15.40 5.23
N PHE A 19 -8.55 14.13 5.33
CA PHE A 19 -9.49 12.99 5.42
C PHE A 19 -9.16 12.16 6.66
N GLN A 20 -10.18 11.61 7.31
CA GLN A 20 -9.97 10.51 8.25
C GLN A 20 -9.96 9.20 7.46
N VAL A 21 -8.83 8.50 7.47
CA VAL A 21 -8.71 7.16 6.91
C VAL A 21 -8.90 6.18 8.04
N ALA A 22 -9.78 5.19 7.85
CA ALA A 22 -10.01 4.12 8.80
C ALA A 22 -10.01 2.78 8.07
N CYS A 23 -9.23 1.84 8.57
CA CYS A 23 -9.27 0.44 8.13
C CYS A 23 -10.13 -0.33 9.12
N ARG A 24 -11.20 -0.98 8.62
CA ARG A 24 -12.13 -1.73 9.47
C ARG A 24 -11.54 -3.08 9.88
N GLU A 25 -10.75 -3.66 9.00
CA GLU A 25 -10.12 -4.97 9.12
C GLU A 25 -9.12 -4.99 10.28
N THR A 26 -8.33 -3.93 10.41
CA THR A 26 -7.25 -3.81 11.40
C THR A 26 -7.61 -2.87 12.55
N LYS A 27 -8.79 -2.23 12.49
CA LYS A 27 -9.27 -1.23 13.47
C LYS A 27 -8.32 -0.04 13.64
N THR A 28 -7.50 0.25 12.63
CA THR A 28 -6.59 1.41 12.63
C THR A 28 -7.27 2.63 12.03
N SER A 29 -6.89 3.83 12.49
CA SER A 29 -7.30 5.08 11.84
C SER A 29 -6.26 6.17 11.99
N TRP A 30 -6.20 7.07 11.01
CA TRP A 30 -5.30 8.20 10.98
C TRP A 30 -5.84 9.32 10.09
N THR A 31 -5.26 10.52 10.22
CA THR A 31 -5.64 11.68 9.38
C THR A 31 -4.66 11.83 8.21
N LEU A 32 -5.18 11.81 6.99
CA LEU A 32 -4.43 12.09 5.77
C LEU A 32 -4.53 13.57 5.41
N ARG A 33 -3.41 14.26 5.21
CA ARG A 33 -3.37 15.66 4.72
C ARG A 33 -2.60 15.77 3.41
N ARG A 34 -3.29 16.11 2.31
CA ARG A 34 -2.72 16.13 0.96
C ARG A 34 -3.30 17.24 0.09
N ARG A 35 -2.48 17.77 -0.80
CA ARG A 35 -2.92 18.68 -1.88
C ARG A 35 -3.37 17.86 -3.09
N TYR A 36 -4.24 18.41 -3.92
CA TYR A 36 -4.70 17.76 -5.15
C TYR A 36 -3.54 17.30 -6.05
N ALA A 37 -2.49 18.13 -6.19
CA ALA A 37 -1.31 17.78 -6.98
C ALA A 37 -0.65 16.47 -6.54
N HIS A 38 -0.70 16.12 -5.24
CA HIS A 38 -0.19 14.85 -4.75
C HIS A 38 -1.05 13.67 -5.21
N PHE A 39 -2.38 13.82 -5.27
CA PHE A 39 -3.29 12.79 -5.76
C PHE A 39 -3.04 12.49 -7.25
N VAL A 40 -2.89 13.54 -8.06
CA VAL A 40 -2.56 13.40 -9.48
C VAL A 40 -1.18 12.74 -9.66
N ALA A 41 -0.19 13.12 -8.86
CA ALA A 41 1.15 12.53 -8.92
C ALA A 41 1.13 11.03 -8.60
N VAL A 42 0.43 10.61 -7.55
CA VAL A 42 0.32 9.18 -7.20
C VAL A 42 -0.49 8.41 -8.24
N GLN A 43 -1.58 8.98 -8.77
CA GLN A 43 -2.35 8.36 -9.86
C GLN A 43 -1.48 8.10 -11.09
N ASN A 44 -0.73 9.11 -11.54
CA ASN A 44 0.17 8.98 -12.68
C ASN A 44 1.23 7.89 -12.45
N LYS A 45 1.78 7.80 -11.23
CA LYS A 45 2.75 6.76 -10.89
C LYS A 45 2.12 5.36 -10.90
N LEU A 46 0.90 5.21 -10.39
CA LEU A 46 0.16 3.94 -10.43
C LEU A 46 -0.20 3.53 -11.85
N CYS A 47 -0.60 4.47 -12.72
CA CYS A 47 -0.80 4.20 -14.15
C CYS A 47 0.48 3.72 -14.84
N GLN A 48 1.64 4.27 -14.48
CA GLN A 48 2.94 3.79 -14.99
C GLN A 48 3.24 2.36 -14.52
N LEU A 49 3.00 2.07 -13.23
CA LEU A 49 3.20 0.73 -12.66
C LEU A 49 2.25 -0.31 -13.27
N GLU A 50 1.00 0.04 -13.56
CA GLU A 50 0.04 -0.85 -14.26
C GLU A 50 0.56 -1.22 -15.64
N ARG A 51 1.01 -0.22 -16.43
CA ARG A 51 1.61 -0.44 -17.76
C ARG A 51 2.89 -1.28 -17.70
N ALA A 52 3.74 -1.05 -16.71
CA ALA A 52 4.95 -1.86 -16.49
C ALA A 52 4.63 -3.32 -16.11
N SER A 53 3.43 -3.55 -15.59
CA SER A 53 2.94 -4.83 -15.10
C SER A 53 2.10 -5.61 -16.12
N MET A 54 2.25 -5.33 -17.43
CA MET A 54 1.49 -6.02 -18.50
C MET A 54 1.52 -7.55 -18.40
N ARG A 55 2.62 -8.13 -17.90
CA ARG A 55 2.81 -9.58 -17.73
C ARG A 55 2.41 -10.12 -16.35
N LEU A 56 1.84 -9.28 -15.48
CA LEU A 56 1.45 -9.63 -14.12
C LEU A 56 -0.04 -9.31 -13.91
N PRO A 57 -0.95 -10.22 -14.30
CA PRO A 57 -2.39 -9.97 -14.26
C PRO A 57 -2.91 -9.53 -12.89
N SER A 58 -2.36 -10.10 -11.82
CA SER A 58 -2.73 -9.74 -10.44
C SER A 58 -2.46 -8.27 -10.12
N VAL A 59 -1.32 -7.73 -10.56
CA VAL A 59 -0.99 -6.31 -10.36
C VAL A 59 -1.94 -5.42 -11.15
N ARG A 60 -2.27 -5.81 -12.38
CA ARG A 60 -3.20 -5.03 -13.22
C ARG A 60 -4.59 -5.03 -12.63
N SER A 61 -5.08 -6.20 -12.20
CA SER A 61 -6.39 -6.32 -11.55
C SER A 61 -6.47 -5.45 -10.29
N LEU A 62 -5.39 -5.39 -9.51
CA LEU A 62 -5.29 -4.58 -8.31
C LEU A 62 -5.35 -3.07 -8.62
N LEU A 63 -4.64 -2.62 -9.66
CA LEU A 63 -4.51 -1.20 -10.00
C LEU A 63 -5.64 -0.67 -10.89
N ARG A 64 -6.34 -1.54 -11.62
CA ARG A 64 -7.38 -1.18 -12.58
C ARG A 64 -8.45 -0.22 -12.00
N PRO A 65 -8.98 -0.43 -10.78
CA PRO A 65 -9.97 0.49 -10.22
C PRO A 65 -9.47 1.92 -10.05
N ILE A 66 -8.16 2.12 -9.82
CA ILE A 66 -7.55 3.45 -9.67
C ILE A 66 -7.26 4.09 -11.02
N VAL A 67 -6.84 3.29 -12.00
CA VAL A 67 -6.55 3.76 -13.36
C VAL A 67 -7.84 4.21 -14.06
N GLU A 68 -8.96 3.54 -13.79
CA GLU A 68 -10.27 3.88 -14.34
C GLU A 68 -10.96 5.05 -13.61
N MET A 69 -10.49 5.46 -12.43
CA MET A 69 -11.01 6.64 -11.73
C MET A 69 -10.51 7.91 -12.39
N GLU A 70 -11.40 8.70 -12.96
CA GLU A 70 -11.03 10.04 -13.42
C GLU A 70 -11.03 11.02 -12.25
N LEU A 71 -9.85 11.52 -11.87
CA LEU A 71 -9.75 12.66 -10.95
C LEU A 71 -10.08 13.94 -11.74
N THR A 72 -11.37 14.18 -11.98
CA THR A 72 -11.85 15.34 -12.74
C THR A 72 -11.33 16.65 -12.14
N THR A 73 -11.09 17.65 -13.00
CA THR A 73 -10.53 18.94 -12.61
C THR A 73 -11.32 19.60 -11.48
N LEU A 74 -10.62 20.41 -10.68
CA LEU A 74 -11.12 21.16 -9.52
C LEU A 74 -12.29 22.12 -9.85
N ASP A 75 -13.48 21.59 -10.11
CA ASP A 75 -14.71 22.35 -9.97
C ASP A 75 -15.20 22.20 -8.53
N ALA A 76 -15.33 23.33 -7.84
CA ALA A 76 -15.58 23.43 -6.40
C ALA A 76 -16.99 22.97 -5.96
N SER A 77 -17.68 22.16 -6.76
CA SER A 77 -18.91 21.50 -6.35
C SER A 77 -18.56 20.30 -5.46
N ASN A 78 -19.37 20.06 -4.43
CA ASN A 78 -19.25 18.97 -3.46
C ASN A 78 -18.84 17.57 -3.99
N PRO A 79 -19.11 17.12 -5.24
CA PRO A 79 -18.58 15.84 -5.74
C PRO A 79 -17.05 15.70 -5.73
N PHE A 80 -16.28 16.79 -5.80
CA PHE A 80 -14.82 16.69 -5.93
C PHE A 80 -14.14 16.18 -4.64
N TYR A 81 -14.59 16.64 -3.47
CA TYR A 81 -14.05 16.16 -2.19
C TYR A 81 -14.34 14.67 -1.99
N ASP A 82 -15.56 14.25 -2.31
CA ASP A 82 -16.00 12.85 -2.21
C ASP A 82 -15.19 11.94 -3.15
N GLN A 83 -14.85 12.41 -4.36
CA GLN A 83 -13.95 11.70 -5.27
C GLN A 83 -12.56 11.49 -4.68
N LEU A 84 -11.96 12.52 -4.07
CA LEU A 84 -10.65 12.40 -3.41
C LEU A 84 -10.69 11.47 -2.21
N GLN A 85 -11.78 11.52 -1.43
CA GLN A 85 -11.98 10.63 -0.30
C GLN A 85 -12.12 9.18 -0.77
N ALA A 86 -12.92 8.92 -1.80
CA ALA A 86 -13.09 7.60 -2.38
C ALA A 86 -11.77 7.07 -2.95
N PHE A 87 -11.00 7.93 -3.63
CA PHE A 87 -9.68 7.59 -4.15
C PHE A 87 -8.71 7.22 -3.01
N ALA A 88 -8.63 8.05 -1.96
CA ALA A 88 -7.80 7.75 -0.78
C ALA A 88 -8.19 6.43 -0.11
N GLY A 89 -9.49 6.15 0.00
CA GLY A 89 -10.00 4.87 0.50
C GLY A 89 -9.54 3.68 -0.35
N LYS A 90 -9.59 3.81 -1.68
CA LYS A 90 -9.09 2.77 -2.60
C LYS A 90 -7.58 2.57 -2.51
N LEU A 91 -6.80 3.64 -2.32
CA LEU A 91 -5.36 3.50 -2.08
C LEU A 91 -5.07 2.76 -0.76
N ALA A 92 -5.82 3.06 0.31
CA ALA A 92 -5.67 2.35 1.58
C ALA A 92 -6.02 0.86 1.44
N GLN A 93 -7.08 0.53 0.71
CA GLN A 93 -7.47 -0.84 0.39
C GLN A 93 -6.36 -1.58 -0.38
N ILE A 94 -5.86 -1.00 -1.48
CA ILE A 94 -4.78 -1.61 -2.30
C ILE A 94 -3.53 -1.87 -1.46
N ARG A 95 -3.18 -0.94 -0.56
CA ARG A 95 -2.03 -1.10 0.33
C ARG A 95 -2.18 -2.33 1.24
N LEU A 96 -3.37 -2.56 1.80
CA LEU A 96 -3.64 -3.76 2.62
C LEU A 96 -3.61 -5.02 1.77
N GLU A 97 -4.11 -4.98 0.53
CA GLU A 97 -4.03 -6.10 -0.40
C GLU A 97 -2.57 -6.45 -0.74
N CYS A 98 -1.67 -5.46 -0.87
CA CYS A 98 -0.23 -5.71 -1.01
C CYS A 98 0.34 -6.44 0.21
N MET A 99 -0.03 -6.05 1.45
CA MET A 99 0.38 -6.75 2.67
C MET A 99 -0.14 -8.19 2.70
N ALA A 100 -1.42 -8.39 2.37
CA ALA A 100 -2.04 -9.71 2.36
C ALA A 100 -1.42 -10.64 1.30
N LEU A 101 -1.09 -10.11 0.11
CA LEU A 101 -0.38 -10.89 -0.91
C LEU A 101 1.03 -11.28 -0.45
N ALA A 102 1.70 -10.42 0.32
CA ALA A 102 3.00 -10.73 0.89
C ALA A 102 2.97 -11.89 1.91
N THR A 103 1.79 -12.25 2.45
CA THR A 103 1.63 -13.40 3.35
C THR A 103 1.22 -14.70 2.66
N VAL A 104 0.98 -14.71 1.34
CA VAL A 104 0.68 -15.95 0.59
C VAL A 104 1.98 -16.68 0.21
N PRO A 105 2.21 -17.94 0.60
CA PRO A 105 3.47 -18.65 0.29
C PRO A 105 3.65 -18.87 -1.22
N GLN A 106 4.91 -19.08 -1.66
CA GLN A 106 5.30 -19.44 -3.03
C GLN A 106 4.86 -18.44 -4.13
N GLN A 107 4.83 -17.14 -3.81
CA GLN A 107 4.55 -16.11 -4.80
C GLN A 107 5.76 -15.86 -5.71
N ASN A 108 5.47 -15.42 -6.93
CA ASN A 108 6.49 -15.04 -7.91
C ASN A 108 7.31 -13.83 -7.41
N ASP A 109 8.64 -13.91 -7.37
CA ASP A 109 9.51 -12.83 -6.88
C ASP A 109 9.27 -11.48 -7.58
N ARG A 110 9.00 -11.52 -8.89
CA ARG A 110 8.70 -10.31 -9.67
C ARG A 110 7.37 -9.68 -9.22
N LEU A 111 6.38 -10.51 -8.89
CA LEU A 111 5.11 -10.03 -8.32
C LEU A 111 5.35 -9.38 -6.96
N LEU A 112 6.13 -10.03 -6.09
CA LEU A 112 6.46 -9.50 -4.76
C LEU A 112 7.20 -8.17 -4.83
N TYR A 113 8.18 -8.06 -5.74
CA TYR A 113 8.88 -6.81 -6.01
C TYR A 113 7.92 -5.69 -6.43
N MET A 114 7.02 -5.95 -7.38
CA MET A 114 6.04 -4.95 -7.83
C MET A 114 5.05 -4.58 -6.72
N MET A 115 4.60 -5.54 -5.92
CA MET A 115 3.74 -5.28 -4.76
C MET A 115 4.45 -4.42 -3.70
N ASN A 116 5.75 -4.64 -3.49
CA ASN A 116 6.56 -3.80 -2.60
C ASN A 116 6.62 -2.36 -3.10
N GLU A 117 6.90 -2.15 -4.39
CA GLU A 117 6.96 -0.80 -4.97
C GLU A 117 5.63 -0.05 -4.79
N ILE A 118 4.50 -0.73 -5.05
CA ILE A 118 3.17 -0.16 -4.83
C ILE A 118 2.96 0.14 -3.35
N TYR A 119 3.25 -0.82 -2.47
CA TYR A 119 3.10 -0.65 -1.02
C TYR A 119 3.88 0.54 -0.47
N VAL A 120 5.14 0.69 -0.85
CA VAL A 120 6.01 1.80 -0.40
C VAL A 120 5.45 3.13 -0.89
N LEU A 121 5.08 3.21 -2.17
CA LEU A 121 4.46 4.40 -2.76
C LEU A 121 3.19 4.81 -2.00
N LEU A 122 2.30 3.85 -1.74
CA LEU A 122 1.02 4.12 -1.08
C LEU A 122 1.19 4.46 0.40
N THR A 123 2.10 3.79 1.11
CA THR A 123 2.39 4.08 2.53
C THR A 123 2.92 5.50 2.69
N ALA A 124 3.86 5.91 1.84
CA ALA A 124 4.40 7.27 1.83
C ALA A 124 3.32 8.31 1.45
N PHE A 125 2.49 8.02 0.45
CA PHE A 125 1.39 8.90 0.07
C PHE A 125 0.37 9.05 1.20
N LEU A 126 -0.03 7.96 1.85
CA LEU A 126 -1.06 7.94 2.89
C LEU A 126 -0.58 8.45 4.25
N GLN A 127 0.72 8.68 4.44
CA GLN A 127 1.34 9.06 5.73
C GLN A 127 0.92 8.15 6.87
N VAL A 128 0.89 6.83 6.61
CA VAL A 128 0.48 5.89 7.64
C VAL A 128 1.48 5.95 8.80
N PRO A 129 1.04 6.23 10.04
CA PRO A 129 1.94 6.25 11.18
C PRO A 129 2.61 4.88 11.37
N PRO A 130 3.90 4.82 11.76
CA PRO A 130 4.62 3.55 11.94
C PRO A 130 3.88 2.54 12.84
N MET A 131 3.34 3.01 13.97
CA MET A 131 2.56 2.16 14.89
C MET A 131 1.32 1.54 14.22
N GLN A 132 0.69 2.23 13.25
CA GLN A 132 -0.44 1.67 12.51
C GLN A 132 0.01 0.66 11.46
N VAL A 133 1.20 0.84 10.88
CA VAL A 133 1.79 -0.16 9.98
C VAL A 133 2.06 -1.46 10.73
N GLU A 134 2.64 -1.37 11.93
CA GLU A 134 2.91 -2.52 12.81
C GLU A 134 1.62 -3.26 13.19
N GLU A 135 0.60 -2.51 13.62
CA GLU A 135 -0.71 -3.06 13.98
C GLU A 135 -1.39 -3.77 12.80
N GLU A 136 -1.38 -3.14 11.63
CA GLU A 136 -1.96 -3.73 10.42
C GLU A 136 -1.22 -4.99 10.00
N LEU A 137 0.12 -4.98 10.06
CA LEU A 137 0.93 -6.15 9.78
C LEU A 137 0.59 -7.28 10.75
N ARG A 138 0.50 -6.99 12.05
CA ARG A 138 0.12 -7.97 13.07
C ARG A 138 -1.25 -8.58 12.79
N CYS A 139 -2.24 -7.77 12.41
CA CYS A 139 -3.57 -8.23 12.03
C CYS A 139 -3.55 -9.10 10.76
N VAL A 140 -2.81 -8.68 9.72
CA VAL A 140 -2.71 -9.43 8.46
C VAL A 140 -2.01 -10.76 8.66
N VAL A 141 -0.92 -10.80 9.43
CA VAL A 141 -0.21 -12.03 9.78
C VAL A 141 -1.09 -12.94 10.62
N ALA A 142 -1.74 -12.44 11.68
CA ALA A 142 -2.68 -13.24 12.48
C ALA A 142 -3.80 -13.85 11.63
N THR A 143 -4.36 -13.08 10.70
CA THR A 143 -5.41 -13.55 9.79
C THR A 143 -4.90 -14.62 8.81
N ALA A 144 -3.70 -14.44 8.25
CA ALA A 144 -3.06 -15.41 7.39
C ALA A 144 -2.71 -16.71 8.15
N SER A 145 -2.37 -16.58 9.44
CA SER A 145 -1.89 -17.67 10.29
C SER A 145 -2.94 -18.38 11.12
N CYS A 146 -4.19 -17.94 11.13
CA CYS A 146 -5.31 -18.88 11.34
C CYS A 146 -5.32 -20.04 10.31
N ARG A 147 -4.35 -20.05 9.37
CA ARG A 147 -4.03 -21.16 8.47
C ARG A 147 -2.65 -21.84 8.73
N SER A 148 -1.77 -21.39 9.65
CA SER A 148 -0.46 -22.05 9.99
C SER A 148 0.35 -21.38 11.14
N ASP A 149 1.12 -22.17 11.92
CA ASP A 149 1.93 -21.89 13.14
C ASP A 149 3.04 -20.79 13.08
N VAL A 150 3.08 -19.95 12.04
CA VAL A 150 4.21 -19.07 11.69
C VAL A 150 4.27 -17.76 12.51
N VAL A 151 3.19 -17.36 13.19
CA VAL A 151 3.07 -16.04 13.87
C VAL A 151 4.07 -15.86 15.01
N ASN A 152 4.20 -16.87 15.86
CA ASN A 152 4.99 -16.75 17.08
C ASN A 152 6.48 -16.52 16.75
N GLN A 153 6.99 -17.16 15.69
CA GLN A 153 8.36 -16.93 15.21
C GLN A 153 8.55 -15.56 14.54
N MET A 154 7.53 -15.01 13.86
CA MET A 154 7.62 -13.65 13.31
C MET A 154 7.57 -12.58 14.40
N LEU A 155 6.78 -12.79 15.46
CA LEU A 155 6.72 -11.88 16.61
C LEU A 155 7.99 -11.92 17.46
N ASP A 156 8.59 -13.09 17.68
CA ASP A 156 9.87 -13.20 18.41
C ASP A 156 11.03 -12.48 17.68
N LEU A 157 10.95 -12.38 16.34
CA LEU A 157 11.90 -11.61 15.54
C LEU A 157 11.64 -10.09 15.58
N LEU A 158 10.40 -9.67 15.83
CA LEU A 158 10.03 -8.27 16.01
C LEU A 158 10.59 -7.70 17.32
N ASP A 159 10.57 -8.49 18.40
CA ASP A 159 11.08 -8.09 19.72
C ASP A 159 12.61 -7.96 19.79
N THR A 160 13.35 -8.53 18.82
CA THR A 160 14.82 -8.52 18.81
C THR A 160 15.44 -7.43 17.93
N SER A 161 14.65 -6.77 17.06
CA SER A 161 15.11 -5.69 16.19
C SER A 161 14.99 -4.31 16.85
N SER A 162 16.12 -3.60 16.95
CA SER A 162 16.31 -2.29 17.58
C SER A 162 15.23 -1.24 17.23
N PRO A 163 14.75 -0.42 18.19
CA PRO A 163 13.59 0.48 18.03
C PRO A 163 13.81 1.68 17.09
N SER A 164 14.97 1.80 16.44
CA SER A 164 15.35 2.97 15.64
C SER A 164 15.20 2.80 14.12
N LEU A 165 14.82 1.60 13.63
CA LEU A 165 14.84 1.26 12.20
C LEU A 165 13.56 0.57 11.70
N LEU A 166 12.44 0.67 12.41
CA LEU A 166 11.16 0.04 12.06
C LEU A 166 10.43 0.77 10.91
N ILE A 167 11.11 1.00 9.78
CA ILE A 167 10.41 0.92 8.51
C ILE A 167 10.48 -0.57 8.16
N PHE A 168 9.50 -1.33 8.64
CA PHE A 168 9.23 -2.66 8.11
C PHE A 168 8.90 -2.49 6.62
N GLU A 169 9.94 -2.58 5.78
CA GLU A 169 9.71 -2.76 4.37
C GLU A 169 9.09 -4.17 4.22
N LEU A 170 8.11 -4.36 3.34
CA LEU A 170 7.64 -5.72 3.04
C LEU A 170 8.81 -6.63 2.63
N ASN A 171 9.93 -6.04 2.20
CA ASN A 171 11.23 -6.69 2.04
C ASN A 171 11.66 -7.55 3.24
N ASP A 172 11.35 -7.20 4.49
CA ASP A 172 11.74 -8.04 5.63
C ASP A 172 10.88 -9.31 5.70
N ILE A 173 9.59 -9.21 5.38
CA ILE A 173 8.71 -10.38 5.20
C ILE A 173 9.19 -11.22 4.01
N PHE A 174 9.60 -10.59 2.91
CA PHE A 174 10.14 -11.27 1.73
C PHE A 174 11.49 -11.95 2.01
N ARG A 175 12.40 -11.30 2.75
CA ARG A 175 13.72 -11.83 3.14
C ARG A 175 13.61 -12.97 4.13
N LEU A 176 12.65 -12.91 5.06
CA LEU A 176 12.40 -14.01 5.98
C LEU A 176 11.95 -15.26 5.21
N ARG A 177 11.10 -15.11 4.19
CA ARG A 177 10.66 -16.21 3.33
C ARG A 177 11.77 -16.83 2.50
N SER A 178 12.63 -16.03 1.88
CA SER A 178 13.73 -16.56 1.07
C SER A 178 14.71 -17.39 1.90
N LYS A 179 14.89 -17.05 3.19
CA LYS A 179 15.72 -17.84 4.12
C LYS A 179 15.12 -19.22 4.42
N PHE A 180 13.80 -19.35 4.55
CA PHE A 180 13.17 -20.65 4.84
C PHE A 180 13.26 -21.65 3.68
N HIS A 181 13.29 -21.18 2.43
CA HIS A 181 13.42 -22.06 1.26
C HIS A 181 14.80 -22.72 1.12
N HIS A 182 15.85 -22.16 1.74
CA HIS A 182 17.19 -22.77 1.71
C HIS A 182 17.47 -23.68 2.90
N SER A 183 16.55 -23.75 3.88
CA SER A 183 16.74 -24.50 5.12
C SER A 183 15.97 -25.82 5.16
N THR A 184 15.39 -26.28 4.05
CA THR A 184 14.77 -27.62 4.01
C THR A 184 15.86 -28.64 3.66
N PRO A 185 16.44 -29.38 4.62
CA PRO A 185 17.40 -30.44 4.31
C PRO A 185 16.69 -31.54 3.52
N SER A 186 17.03 -31.61 2.23
CA SER A 186 16.81 -32.78 1.39
C SER A 186 17.67 -33.92 1.97
N SER A 187 17.06 -34.79 2.77
CA SER A 187 17.33 -36.25 2.80
C SER A 187 16.92 -36.87 4.14
N LEU A 188 15.94 -37.76 4.10
CA LEU A 188 16.09 -39.03 4.81
C LEU A 188 16.23 -40.12 3.74
N PRO A 189 17.35 -40.86 3.70
CA PRO A 189 17.41 -42.06 2.89
C PRO A 189 16.47 -43.09 3.54
N VAL A 190 15.52 -43.60 2.76
CA VAL A 190 14.73 -44.77 3.12
C VAL A 190 15.68 -45.97 2.99
N CYS A 191 16.08 -46.53 4.13
CA CYS A 191 16.66 -47.87 4.20
C CYS A 191 15.55 -48.91 4.25
#